data_AF-A0A7S2LWI8-F1
#
_entry.id   AF-A0A7S2LWI8-F1
#
_cell.length_a   1.000
_cell.length_b   1.000
_cell.length_c   1.000
_cell.angle_alpha   90.00
_cell.angle_beta   90.00
_cell.angle_gamma   90.00
#
_symmetry.space_group_name_H-M   'P 1'
#
loop_
_entity.id
_entity.type
_entity.pdbx_description
1 polymer ?
#
loop_
_entity_poly.entity_id
_entity_poly.type
_entity_poly.pdbx_seq_one_letter_code
_entity_poly.pdbx_strand_id
1 'polypeptide(L)'
;VATTFADKTVLGVAGWRISVGVVAGFSAVVGLAIAGLVIEPHAAALATRTGQGCLQVFTTNMPKVVQLFKYPTFVLILCQGAPGTAPWTVFPFFTQWLELACFTHGQTARIFSMFGWGQAFSNLMSGFLLNFVSKRFPNHGPPTMANFSVAVGLPFLVLFYFVFPKPPHLNAATASDMWVYSIGFLLFGLGCGMCGTIN
;
A
#
# COMPACT_ATOMS: atom_id res chain seq x y z
N VAL A 1 -1.78 3.75 -12.24
CA VAL A 1 -2.31 5.04 -12.74
C VAL A 1 -1.29 5.82 -13.59
N ALA A 2 0.01 5.86 -13.22
CA ALA A 2 1.01 6.59 -14.02
C ALA A 2 1.44 5.89 -15.33
N THR A 3 1.39 4.55 -15.39
CA THR A 3 1.85 3.76 -16.54
C THR A 3 1.08 4.01 -17.83
N THR A 4 -0.22 4.33 -17.77
CA THR A 4 -1.04 4.61 -18.96
C THR A 4 -0.69 5.93 -19.65
N PHE A 5 -0.10 6.88 -18.91
CA PHE A 5 0.27 8.22 -19.41
C PHE A 5 1.77 8.36 -19.67
N ALA A 6 2.58 7.35 -19.35
CA ALA A 6 4.04 7.39 -19.54
C ALA A 6 4.43 7.49 -21.03
N ASP A 7 3.68 6.81 -21.91
CA ASP A 7 3.95 6.75 -23.35
C ASP A 7 3.20 7.84 -24.16
N LYS A 8 2.37 8.67 -23.51
CA LYS A 8 1.58 9.70 -24.21
C LYS A 8 2.17 11.09 -23.98
N THR A 9 2.49 11.76 -25.09
CA THR A 9 2.72 13.20 -25.10
C THR A 9 1.38 13.91 -25.27
N VAL A 10 1.03 14.78 -24.32
CA VAL A 10 -0.15 15.63 -24.41
C VAL A 10 0.36 17.05 -24.63
N LEU A 11 0.08 17.62 -25.79
CA LEU A 11 0.48 18.99 -26.14
C LEU A 11 2.01 19.23 -26.01
N GLY A 12 2.82 18.25 -26.41
CA GLY A 12 4.29 18.35 -26.33
C GLY A 12 4.89 18.19 -24.93
N VAL A 13 4.06 18.00 -23.90
CA VAL A 13 4.50 17.73 -22.52
C VAL A 13 4.34 16.24 -22.23
N ALA A 14 5.35 15.65 -21.58
CA ALA A 14 5.31 14.27 -21.14
C ALA A 14 4.18 14.06 -20.12
N GLY A 15 3.31 13.05 -20.34
CA GLY A 15 2.08 12.84 -19.54
C GLY A 15 2.32 12.65 -18.03
N TRP A 16 3.50 12.21 -17.62
CA TRP A 16 3.86 12.10 -16.20
C TRP A 16 3.88 13.46 -15.48
N ARG A 17 4.30 14.54 -16.16
CA ARG A 17 4.33 15.89 -15.58
C ARG A 17 2.94 16.40 -15.26
N ILE A 18 2.01 16.15 -16.17
CA ILE A 18 0.60 16.50 -16.00
C ILE A 18 0.00 15.70 -14.83
N SER A 19 0.32 14.40 -14.75
CA SER A 19 -0.13 13.54 -13.66
C SER A 19 0.34 14.04 -12.29
N VAL A 20 1.62 14.42 -12.18
CA VAL A 20 2.19 15.02 -10.95
C VAL A 20 1.51 16.34 -10.63
N GLY A 21 1.28 17.20 -11.62
CA GLY A 21 0.60 18.49 -11.43
C GLY A 21 -0.82 18.35 -10.89
N VAL A 22 -1.59 17.39 -11.42
CA VAL A 22 -2.96 17.11 -10.94
C VAL A 22 -2.93 16.61 -9.49
N VAL A 23 -2.04 15.68 -9.16
CA VAL A 23 -1.90 15.17 -7.78
C VAL A 23 -1.47 16.28 -6.83
N ALA A 24 -0.53 17.13 -7.23
CA ALA A 24 -0.09 18.27 -6.42
C ALA A 24 -1.23 19.28 -6.17
N GLY A 25 -2.03 19.58 -7.20
CA GLY A 25 -3.20 20.45 -7.06
C GLY A 25 -4.22 19.90 -6.07
N PHE A 26 -4.54 18.60 -6.17
CA PHE A 26 -5.45 17.95 -5.22
C PHE A 26 -4.90 17.98 -3.79
N SER A 27 -3.62 17.64 -3.61
CA SER A 27 -2.94 17.70 -2.30
C SER A 27 -2.94 19.12 -1.71
N ALA A 28 -2.77 20.15 -2.53
CA ALA A 28 -2.83 21.55 -2.07
C ALA A 28 -4.23 21.92 -1.58
N VAL A 29 -5.29 21.51 -2.29
CA VAL A 29 -6.68 21.72 -1.86
C VAL A 29 -6.95 21.03 -0.52
N VAL A 30 -6.52 19.77 -0.37
CA VAL A 30 -6.65 19.04 0.90
C VAL A 30 -5.86 19.73 2.01
N GLY A 31 -4.64 20.18 1.74
CA GLY A 31 -3.81 20.91 2.70
C GLY A 31 -4.45 22.23 3.15
N LEU A 32 -5.03 22.99 2.23
CA LEU A 32 -5.76 24.22 2.55
C LEU A 32 -7.03 23.94 3.36
N ALA A 33 -7.77 22.86 3.03
CA ALA A 33 -8.92 22.44 3.80
C ALA A 33 -8.54 22.05 5.23
N ILE A 34 -7.44 21.33 5.41
CA ILE A 34 -6.90 21.00 6.74
C ILE A 34 -6.55 22.30 7.49
N ALA A 35 -5.84 23.21 6.86
CA ALA A 35 -5.45 24.48 7.48
C ALA A 35 -6.64 25.37 7.89
N GLY A 36 -7.73 25.34 7.12
CA GLY A 36 -8.91 26.16 7.39
C GLY A 36 -9.95 25.52 8.32
N LEU A 37 -10.05 24.18 8.34
CA LEU A 37 -11.15 23.46 9.02
C LEU A 37 -10.69 22.67 10.24
N VAL A 38 -9.42 22.28 10.34
CA VAL A 38 -8.95 21.49 11.49
C VAL A 38 -8.66 22.43 12.66
N ILE A 39 -9.46 22.31 13.72
CA ILE A 39 -9.24 22.98 14.99
C ILE A 39 -8.34 22.08 15.83
N GLU A 40 -7.15 22.56 16.18
CA GLU A 40 -6.20 21.83 17.01
C GLU A 40 -6.73 21.72 18.45
N PRO A 41 -7.12 20.52 18.93
CA PRO A 41 -7.75 20.36 20.25
C PRO A 41 -6.78 20.67 21.40
N HIS A 42 -5.47 20.59 21.15
CA HIS A 42 -4.42 20.86 22.13
C HIS A 42 -3.70 22.19 21.91
N ALA A 43 -4.31 23.14 21.17
CA ALA A 43 -3.69 24.42 20.84
C ALA A 43 -3.10 25.16 22.06
N ALA A 44 -3.79 25.14 23.20
CA ALA A 44 -3.31 25.77 24.45
C ALA A 44 -2.08 25.07 25.06
N ALA A 45 -2.01 23.75 24.98
CA ALA A 45 -0.86 22.96 25.45
C ALA A 45 0.33 23.06 24.50
N LEU A 46 0.09 23.29 23.20
CA LEU A 46 1.13 23.57 22.22
C LEU A 46 1.70 24.98 22.40
N ALA A 47 0.84 25.98 22.66
CA ALA A 47 1.25 27.37 22.88
C ALA A 47 2.25 27.52 24.03
N THR A 48 2.11 26.70 25.08
CA THR A 48 3.05 26.62 26.22
C THR A 48 4.35 25.89 25.89
N ARG A 49 4.39 25.06 24.82
CA ARG A 49 5.59 24.34 24.36
C ARG A 49 6.33 25.00 23.19
N THR A 50 5.76 26.04 22.57
CA THR A 50 6.34 26.78 21.43
C THR A 50 7.72 27.38 21.68
N GLY A 51 8.15 27.49 22.95
CA GLY A 51 9.49 27.94 23.33
C GLY A 51 10.54 26.83 23.51
N GLN A 52 10.18 25.55 23.38
CA GLN A 52 11.13 24.44 23.53
C GLN A 52 11.86 24.20 22.21
N GLY A 53 13.18 24.34 22.20
CA GLY A 53 14.00 24.02 21.04
C GLY A 53 13.88 22.54 20.66
N CYS A 54 13.88 22.23 19.35
CA CYS A 54 13.79 20.86 18.83
C CYS A 54 14.78 19.91 19.52
N LEU A 55 16.02 20.38 19.74
CA LEU A 55 17.06 19.62 20.43
C LEU A 55 16.68 19.30 21.89
N GLN A 56 16.06 20.24 22.60
CA GLN A 56 15.63 20.05 24.00
C GLN A 56 14.46 19.07 24.11
N VAL A 57 13.52 19.12 23.17
CA VAL A 57 12.43 18.14 23.08
C VAL A 57 12.98 16.75 22.77
N PHE A 58 13.93 16.66 21.84
CA PHE A 58 14.56 15.41 21.45
C PHE A 58 15.35 14.80 22.60
N THR A 59 16.24 15.55 23.26
CA THR A 59 17.05 15.04 24.38
C THR A 59 16.20 14.66 25.58
N THR A 60 15.10 15.37 25.85
CA THR A 60 14.19 15.06 26.96
C THR A 60 13.38 13.79 26.70
N ASN A 61 13.00 13.52 25.45
CA ASN A 61 12.14 12.38 25.11
C ASN A 61 12.92 11.15 24.62
N MET A 62 14.16 11.31 24.14
CA MET A 62 15.00 10.21 23.65
C MET A 62 15.16 9.08 24.66
N PRO A 63 15.42 9.32 25.96
CA PRO A 63 15.51 8.25 26.95
C PRO A 63 14.24 7.41 27.06
N LYS A 64 13.05 8.03 26.90
CA LYS A 64 11.76 7.33 26.91
C LYS A 64 11.59 6.42 25.70
N VAL A 65 12.07 6.87 24.53
CA VAL A 65 12.07 6.06 23.31
C VAL A 65 13.05 4.90 23.43
N VAL A 66 14.26 5.13 23.96
CA VAL A 66 15.26 4.08 24.16
C VAL A 66 14.78 3.01 25.14
N GLN A 67 13.97 3.39 26.15
CA GLN A 67 13.34 2.42 27.05
C GLN A 67 12.39 1.46 26.35
N LEU A 68 11.81 1.82 25.20
CA LEU A 68 10.93 0.91 24.45
C LEU A 68 11.66 -0.33 23.94
N PHE A 69 12.96 -0.22 23.64
CA PHE A 69 13.80 -1.35 23.22
C PHE A 69 14.03 -2.39 24.31
N LYS A 70 13.71 -2.10 25.58
CA LYS A 70 13.72 -3.10 26.66
C LYS A 70 12.58 -4.11 26.52
N TYR A 71 11.52 -3.76 25.80
CA TYR A 71 10.38 -4.66 25.61
C TYR A 71 10.65 -5.58 24.41
N PRO A 72 10.75 -6.91 24.61
CA PRO A 72 11.01 -7.84 23.51
C PRO A 72 9.92 -7.78 22.43
N THR A 73 8.67 -7.52 22.82
CA THR A 73 7.55 -7.34 21.89
C THR A 73 7.76 -6.16 20.94
N PHE A 74 8.30 -5.04 21.43
CA PHE A 74 8.57 -3.86 20.60
C PHE A 74 9.68 -4.16 19.58
N VAL A 75 10.74 -4.85 20.01
CA VAL A 75 11.83 -5.28 19.11
C VAL A 75 11.31 -6.25 18.06
N LEU A 76 10.45 -7.21 18.43
CA LEU A 76 9.85 -8.16 17.48
C LEU A 76 8.98 -7.46 16.42
N ILE A 77 8.19 -6.46 16.81
CA ILE A 77 7.38 -5.66 15.87
C ILE A 77 8.29 -4.92 14.89
N LEU A 78 9.39 -4.32 15.36
CA LEU A 78 10.37 -3.66 14.48
C LEU A 78 11.04 -4.67 13.53
N CYS A 79 11.47 -5.82 14.06
CA CYS A 79 12.09 -6.88 13.28
C CYS A 79 11.14 -7.49 12.24
N GLN A 80 9.84 -7.53 12.52
CA GLN A 80 8.82 -7.97 11.56
C GLN A 80 8.48 -6.89 10.53
N GLY A 81 8.44 -5.62 10.96
CA GLY A 81 8.04 -4.50 10.11
C GLY A 81 8.96 -4.31 8.90
N ALA A 82 10.28 -4.45 9.08
CA ALA A 82 11.22 -4.26 7.96
C ALA A 82 11.07 -5.33 6.86
N PRO A 83 11.12 -6.65 7.13
CA PRO A 83 10.84 -7.68 6.13
C PRO A 83 9.38 -7.65 5.64
N GLY A 84 8.43 -7.33 6.53
CA GLY A 84 7.00 -7.28 6.20
C GLY A 84 6.63 -6.14 5.24
N THR A 85 7.41 -5.05 5.23
CA THR A 85 7.21 -3.93 4.30
C THR A 85 7.89 -4.13 2.94
N ALA A 86 8.88 -5.02 2.86
CA ALA A 86 9.64 -5.26 1.62
C ALA A 86 8.77 -5.70 0.42
N PRO A 87 7.75 -6.58 0.54
CA PRO A 87 6.91 -6.93 -0.60
C PRO A 87 6.19 -5.72 -1.21
N TRP A 88 5.78 -4.75 -0.39
CA TRP A 88 5.05 -3.56 -0.84
C TRP A 88 5.89 -2.65 -1.72
N THR A 89 7.20 -2.59 -1.49
CA THR A 89 8.10 -1.81 -2.32
C THR A 89 8.39 -2.51 -3.66
N VAL A 90 8.22 -3.83 -3.72
CA VAL A 90 8.47 -4.64 -4.91
C VAL A 90 7.23 -4.79 -5.79
N PHE A 91 6.02 -4.79 -5.23
CA PHE A 91 4.79 -4.98 -6.01
C PHE A 91 4.60 -4.03 -7.19
N PRO A 92 5.03 -2.75 -7.17
CA PRO A 92 4.99 -1.91 -8.36
C PRO A 92 5.75 -2.49 -9.57
N PHE A 93 6.81 -3.28 -9.36
CA PHE A 93 7.55 -3.97 -10.44
C PHE A 93 6.75 -5.09 -11.11
N PHE A 94 5.59 -5.49 -10.58
CA PHE A 94 4.69 -6.37 -11.33
C PHE A 94 4.25 -5.74 -12.64
N THR A 95 4.17 -4.42 -12.72
CA THR A 95 3.87 -3.73 -13.98
C THR A 95 4.95 -4.00 -15.04
N GLN A 96 6.22 -3.84 -14.68
CA GLN A 96 7.35 -4.18 -15.55
C GLN A 96 7.37 -5.67 -15.91
N TRP A 97 7.08 -6.56 -14.95
CA TRP A 97 7.01 -8.00 -15.22
C TRP A 97 5.90 -8.37 -16.22
N LEU A 98 4.73 -7.75 -16.13
CA LEU A 98 3.63 -7.92 -17.09
C LEU A 98 4.01 -7.40 -18.47
N GLU A 99 4.72 -6.27 -18.56
CA GLU A 99 5.22 -5.75 -19.84
C GLU A 99 6.25 -6.68 -20.49
N LEU A 100 7.17 -7.25 -19.69
CA LEU A 100 8.09 -8.30 -20.16
C LEU A 100 7.36 -9.58 -20.56
N ALA A 101 6.23 -9.88 -19.95
CA ALA A 101 5.31 -10.92 -20.37
C ALA A 101 4.43 -10.51 -21.57
N CYS A 102 4.87 -9.56 -22.41
CA CYS A 102 4.23 -9.17 -23.68
C CYS A 102 2.85 -8.49 -23.56
N PHE A 103 2.48 -7.96 -22.39
CA PHE A 103 1.31 -7.08 -22.25
C PHE A 103 1.64 -5.62 -22.61
N THR A 104 0.69 -4.91 -23.22
CA THR A 104 0.84 -3.47 -23.50
C THR A 104 0.75 -2.63 -22.22
N HIS A 105 1.36 -1.44 -22.19
CA HIS A 105 1.29 -0.50 -21.05
C HIS A 105 -0.16 -0.25 -20.57
N GLY A 106 -1.11 -0.17 -21.52
CA GLY A 106 -2.52 0.01 -21.23
C GLY A 106 -3.17 -1.22 -20.58
N GLN A 107 -2.81 -2.43 -21.01
CA GLN A 107 -3.31 -3.69 -20.41
C GLN A 107 -2.71 -3.92 -19.03
N THR A 108 -1.38 -3.74 -18.91
CA THR A 108 -0.66 -3.82 -17.64
C THR A 108 -1.25 -2.88 -16.59
N ALA A 109 -1.50 -1.63 -16.96
CA ALA A 109 -2.11 -0.66 -16.06
C ALA A 109 -3.51 -1.09 -15.59
N ARG A 110 -4.31 -1.73 -16.44
CA ARG A 110 -5.64 -2.26 -16.07
C ARG A 110 -5.53 -3.43 -15.10
N ILE A 111 -4.68 -4.42 -15.41
CA ILE A 111 -4.44 -5.59 -14.56
C ILE A 111 -3.97 -5.13 -13.17
N PHE A 112 -3.00 -4.21 -13.12
CA PHE A 112 -2.50 -3.68 -11.85
C PHE A 112 -3.55 -2.82 -11.11
N SER A 113 -4.44 -2.13 -11.84
CA SER A 113 -5.56 -1.41 -11.21
C SER A 113 -6.57 -2.37 -10.56
N MET A 114 -6.76 -3.57 -11.12
CA MET A 114 -7.61 -4.59 -10.50
C MET A 114 -7.04 -5.09 -9.17
N PHE A 115 -5.71 -5.18 -9.04
CA PHE A 115 -5.06 -5.41 -7.75
C PHE A 115 -5.37 -4.30 -6.74
N GLY A 116 -5.32 -3.04 -7.17
CA GLY A 116 -5.72 -1.90 -6.33
C GLY A 116 -7.18 -1.95 -5.87
N TRP A 117 -8.10 -2.33 -6.76
CA TRP A 117 -9.50 -2.55 -6.39
C TRP A 117 -9.68 -3.71 -5.41
N GLY A 118 -9.03 -4.85 -5.66
CA GLY A 118 -9.04 -6.00 -4.74
C GLY A 118 -8.55 -5.61 -3.34
N GLN A 119 -7.50 -4.80 -3.27
CA GLN A 119 -6.98 -4.21 -2.04
C GLN A 119 -7.98 -3.30 -1.33
N ALA A 120 -8.66 -2.42 -2.05
CA ALA A 120 -9.67 -1.54 -1.46
C ALA A 120 -10.83 -2.35 -0.83
N PHE A 121 -11.32 -3.38 -1.54
CA PHE A 121 -12.35 -4.28 -1.01
C PHE A 121 -11.84 -5.09 0.18
N SER A 122 -10.61 -5.60 0.09
CA SER A 122 -9.96 -6.33 1.19
C SER A 122 -9.94 -5.49 2.46
N ASN A 123 -9.42 -4.26 2.38
CA ASN A 123 -9.30 -3.35 3.52
C ASN A 123 -10.66 -2.99 4.14
N LEU A 124 -11.67 -2.77 3.29
CA LEU A 124 -13.03 -2.53 3.77
C LEU A 124 -13.56 -3.73 4.56
N MET A 125 -13.41 -4.95 4.01
CA MET A 125 -13.86 -6.18 4.67
C MET A 125 -13.07 -6.49 5.94
N SER A 126 -11.75 -6.33 5.92
CA SER A 126 -10.90 -6.56 7.08
C SER A 126 -11.15 -5.58 8.20
N GLY A 127 -11.62 -4.36 7.93
CA GLY A 127 -12.02 -3.42 9.00
C GLY A 127 -13.17 -3.95 9.84
N PHE A 128 -14.20 -4.51 9.21
CA PHE A 128 -15.31 -5.16 9.92
C PHE A 128 -14.84 -6.44 10.63
N LEU A 129 -14.05 -7.26 9.94
CA LEU A 129 -13.54 -8.52 10.50
C LEU A 129 -12.63 -8.26 11.71
N LEU A 130 -11.77 -7.25 11.65
CA LEU A 130 -10.89 -6.83 12.73
C LEU A 130 -11.68 -6.38 13.95
N ASN A 131 -12.75 -5.61 13.76
CA ASN A 131 -13.63 -5.20 14.85
C ASN A 131 -14.31 -6.41 15.53
N PHE A 132 -14.72 -7.41 14.75
CA PHE A 132 -15.32 -8.64 15.29
C PHE A 132 -14.29 -9.50 16.03
N VAL A 133 -13.16 -9.76 15.39
CA VAL A 133 -12.08 -10.61 15.90
C VAL A 133 -11.42 -9.99 17.13
N SER A 134 -11.24 -8.67 17.18
CA SER A 134 -10.70 -7.98 18.36
C SER A 134 -11.64 -8.05 19.56
N LYS A 135 -12.97 -8.04 19.33
CA LYS A 135 -13.96 -8.23 20.41
C LYS A 135 -13.99 -9.67 20.92
N ARG A 136 -13.81 -10.66 20.04
CA ARG A 136 -13.88 -12.08 20.42
C ARG A 136 -12.56 -12.63 20.96
N PHE A 137 -11.44 -12.22 20.39
CA PHE A 137 -10.09 -12.71 20.68
C PHE A 137 -9.09 -11.54 20.80
N PRO A 138 -9.15 -10.75 21.89
CA PRO A 138 -8.40 -9.51 22.02
C PRO A 138 -6.87 -9.68 21.98
N ASN A 139 -6.34 -10.80 22.47
CA ASN A 139 -4.89 -10.98 22.61
C ASN A 139 -4.20 -11.56 21.36
N HIS A 140 -4.93 -12.31 20.52
CA HIS A 140 -4.34 -13.07 19.40
C HIS A 140 -5.05 -12.85 18.07
N GLY A 141 -6.24 -12.24 18.07
CA GLY A 141 -7.06 -12.06 16.89
C GLY A 141 -6.39 -11.24 15.78
N PRO A 142 -5.97 -9.99 16.04
CA PRO A 142 -5.33 -9.15 15.03
C PRO A 142 -4.05 -9.76 14.45
N PRO A 143 -3.10 -10.30 15.26
CA PRO A 143 -1.91 -10.95 14.72
C PRO A 143 -2.23 -12.18 13.84
N THR A 144 -3.22 -13.00 14.23
CA THR A 144 -3.61 -14.17 13.42
C THR A 144 -4.21 -13.76 12.08
N MET A 145 -5.02 -12.70 12.05
CA MET A 145 -5.55 -12.16 10.79
C MET A 145 -4.45 -11.64 9.85
N ALA A 146 -3.45 -10.94 10.39
CA ALA A 146 -2.32 -10.46 9.59
C ALA A 146 -1.53 -11.63 8.98
N ASN A 147 -1.24 -12.66 9.78
CA ASN A 147 -0.56 -13.86 9.32
C ASN A 147 -1.36 -14.64 8.28
N PHE A 148 -2.69 -14.71 8.43
CA PHE A 148 -3.56 -15.34 7.44
C PHE A 148 -3.47 -14.63 6.08
N SER A 149 -3.47 -13.29 6.07
CA SER A 149 -3.34 -12.50 4.84
C SER A 149 -2.02 -12.76 4.12
N VAL A 150 -0.90 -12.82 4.86
CA VAL A 150 0.41 -13.14 4.28
C VAL A 150 0.45 -14.59 3.77
N ALA A 151 -0.13 -15.53 4.53
CA ALA A 151 -0.21 -16.93 4.13
C ALA A 151 -1.02 -17.13 2.85
N VAL A 152 -2.06 -16.32 2.62
CA VAL A 152 -2.83 -16.32 1.35
C VAL A 152 -2.04 -15.65 0.22
N GLY A 153 -1.23 -14.63 0.48
CA GLY A 153 -0.43 -13.96 -0.55
C GLY A 153 0.62 -14.87 -1.20
N LEU A 154 1.29 -15.72 -0.41
CA LEU A 154 2.34 -16.64 -0.88
C LEU A 154 1.91 -17.60 -2.01
N PRO A 155 0.81 -18.36 -1.94
CA PRO A 155 0.38 -19.25 -3.01
C PRO A 155 0.04 -18.50 -4.29
N PHE A 156 -0.48 -17.26 -4.22
CA PHE A 156 -0.70 -16.45 -5.41
C PHE A 156 0.60 -16.06 -6.11
N LEU A 157 1.68 -15.80 -5.35
CA LEU A 157 3.00 -15.58 -5.95
C LEU A 157 3.47 -16.84 -6.70
N VAL A 158 3.35 -18.01 -6.08
CA VAL A 158 3.68 -19.29 -6.76
C VAL A 158 2.84 -19.46 -8.03
N LEU A 159 1.55 -19.16 -7.95
CA LEU A 159 0.62 -19.26 -9.07
C LEU A 159 1.03 -18.34 -10.23
N PHE A 160 1.41 -17.08 -9.95
CA PHE A 160 1.86 -16.14 -10.98
C PHE A 160 3.17 -16.56 -11.66
N TYR A 161 4.14 -17.07 -10.91
CA TYR A 161 5.45 -17.40 -11.49
C TYR A 161 5.48 -18.75 -12.20
N PHE A 162 4.76 -19.75 -11.68
CA PHE A 162 4.86 -21.14 -12.13
C PHE A 162 3.65 -21.64 -12.93
N VAL A 163 2.45 -21.11 -12.68
CA VAL A 163 1.21 -21.67 -13.26
C VAL A 163 0.67 -20.80 -14.38
N PHE A 164 0.80 -19.48 -14.29
CA PHE A 164 0.22 -18.59 -15.28
C PHE A 164 0.85 -18.74 -16.67
N PRO A 165 0.01 -18.80 -17.74
CA PRO A 165 0.48 -18.93 -19.10
C PRO A 165 1.29 -17.69 -19.47
N LYS A 166 2.51 -17.90 -19.99
CA LYS A 166 3.32 -16.83 -20.57
C LYS A 166 2.90 -16.69 -22.03
N PRO A 167 2.38 -15.54 -22.47
CA PRO A 167 1.95 -15.39 -23.84
C PRO A 167 3.15 -15.57 -24.78
N PRO A 168 2.99 -16.31 -25.89
CA PRO A 168 4.11 -16.83 -26.67
C PRO A 168 4.85 -15.78 -27.53
N HIS A 169 4.35 -14.56 -27.66
CA HIS A 169 4.97 -13.51 -28.50
C HIS A 169 4.52 -12.09 -28.13
N LEU A 170 5.37 -11.11 -28.48
CA LEU A 170 5.16 -9.68 -28.33
C LEU A 170 3.88 -9.25 -29.08
N ASN A 171 2.92 -8.64 -28.37
CA ASN A 171 1.61 -8.19 -28.86
C ASN A 171 0.52 -9.25 -29.09
N ALA A 172 0.67 -10.47 -28.55
CA ALA A 172 -0.32 -11.54 -28.71
C ALA A 172 -0.92 -12.08 -27.41
N ALA A 173 -0.87 -11.27 -26.34
CA ALA A 173 -1.70 -11.56 -25.17
C ALA A 173 -3.16 -11.57 -25.60
N THR A 174 -3.78 -12.75 -25.59
CA THR A 174 -5.17 -12.91 -26.01
C THR A 174 -6.07 -12.27 -24.95
N ALA A 175 -7.28 -11.85 -25.34
CA ALA A 175 -8.25 -11.31 -24.38
C ALA A 175 -8.48 -12.26 -23.19
N SER A 176 -8.43 -13.58 -23.41
CA SER A 176 -8.51 -14.61 -22.37
C SER A 176 -7.40 -14.47 -21.32
N ASP A 177 -6.16 -14.26 -21.76
CA ASP A 177 -5.00 -14.17 -20.87
C ASP A 177 -5.13 -12.92 -20.00
N MET A 178 -5.53 -11.79 -20.58
CA MET A 178 -5.77 -10.55 -19.83
C MET A 178 -6.81 -10.73 -18.70
N TRP A 179 -7.89 -11.47 -18.94
CA TRP A 179 -8.91 -11.72 -17.92
C TRP A 179 -8.41 -12.62 -16.80
N VAL A 180 -7.67 -13.69 -17.13
CA VAL A 180 -7.07 -14.59 -16.12
C VAL A 180 -6.12 -13.81 -15.21
N TYR A 181 -5.27 -12.96 -15.79
CA TYR A 181 -4.36 -12.12 -15.02
C TYR A 181 -5.11 -11.06 -14.21
N SER A 182 -6.15 -10.43 -14.76
CA SER A 182 -6.95 -9.43 -14.04
C SER A 182 -7.67 -10.02 -12.82
N ILE A 183 -8.28 -11.19 -12.98
CA ILE A 183 -8.96 -11.91 -11.88
C ILE A 183 -7.92 -12.39 -10.86
N GLY A 184 -6.79 -12.93 -11.31
CA GLY A 184 -5.70 -13.36 -10.44
C GLY A 184 -5.17 -12.22 -9.58
N PHE A 185 -4.90 -11.05 -10.18
CA PHE A 185 -4.44 -9.86 -9.47
C PHE A 185 -5.53 -9.29 -8.54
N LEU A 186 -6.81 -9.35 -8.91
CA LEU A 186 -7.91 -8.95 -8.05
C LEU A 186 -8.01 -9.84 -6.80
N LEU A 187 -7.97 -11.16 -6.98
CA LEU A 187 -8.02 -12.13 -5.87
C LEU A 187 -6.77 -12.05 -4.99
N PHE A 188 -5.61 -11.86 -5.60
CA PHE A 188 -4.37 -11.62 -4.87
C PHE A 188 -4.47 -10.36 -4.00
N GLY A 189 -4.97 -9.25 -4.55
CA GLY A 189 -5.21 -8.02 -3.80
C GLY A 189 -6.26 -8.21 -2.69
N LEU A 190 -7.29 -9.00 -2.94
CA LEU A 190 -8.31 -9.35 -1.95
C LEU A 190 -7.73 -10.16 -0.78
N GLY A 191 -6.81 -11.09 -1.06
CA GLY A 191 -6.19 -11.94 -0.04
C GLY A 191 -5.08 -11.27 0.76
N CYS A 192 -4.14 -10.59 0.08
CA CYS A 192 -2.99 -9.95 0.74
C CYS A 192 -3.33 -8.58 1.35
N GLY A 193 -4.48 -8.00 1.00
CA GLY A 193 -4.84 -6.65 1.42
C GLY A 193 -5.24 -6.50 2.88
N MET A 194 -5.70 -7.57 3.51
CA MET A 194 -6.24 -7.51 4.87
C MET A 194 -5.21 -7.05 5.91
N CYS A 195 -3.91 -7.21 5.65
CA CYS A 195 -2.86 -6.74 6.54
C CYS A 195 -2.74 -5.21 6.62
N GLY A 196 -3.17 -4.47 5.58
CA GLY A 196 -3.12 -3.01 5.56
C GLY A 196 -4.07 -2.33 6.55
N THR A 197 -5.08 -3.06 7.05
CA THR A 197 -6.01 -2.59 8.08
C THR A 197 -5.55 -2.90 9.51
N ILE A 198 -4.56 -3.79 9.65
CA ILE A 198 -4.12 -4.32 10.95
C ILE A 198 -2.85 -3.62 11.45
N ASN A 199 -2.00 -3.16 10.53
CA ASN A 199 -0.84 -2.32 10.81
C ASN A 199 -1.23 -0.87 11.10
#